data_AF-A0A1J4J6Y5-F1
#
_entry.id   AF-A0A1J4J6Y5-F1
#
_cell.length_a   1.000
_cell.length_b   1.000
_cell.length_c   1.000
_cell.angle_alpha   90.00
_cell.angle_beta   90.00
_cell.angle_gamma   90.00
#
_symmetry.space_group_name_H-M   'P 1'
#
loop_
_entity.id
_entity.type
_entity.pdbx_description
1 polymer ?
#
loop_
_entity_poly.entity_id
_entity_poly.type
_entity_poly.pdbx_seq_one_letter_code
_entity_poly.pdbx_strand_id
1 'polypeptide(L)'
;MSNVGEWKFVIENWDNLLKNDKKTIIRTLRIGIPDKYRKIVWSLLTESKKVKEKTDFSFNYMLELPSSSEDIINCDVPRTFSMDVKNRDSRMVSLKDVLIAYSNADPGIGYVQGMNFVAGMFVCYQDTETAFWSFYSLMQRSHRDLFVDQFKHLRELGVVITHALERKLPKVHQKFEELEISPLLYSPIWFNSCFIPAELDQELTLFLFDEYLAFGETI
;
A
#
# COMPACT_ATOMS: atom_id res chain seq x y z
N MET A 1 -11.78 21.93 -2.10
CA MET A 1 -13.22 21.58 -2.08
C MET A 1 -13.42 20.36 -2.96
N SER A 2 -13.66 19.19 -2.36
CA SER A 2 -13.81 17.95 -3.12
C SER A 2 -15.13 17.95 -3.89
N ASN A 3 -15.07 17.70 -5.20
CA ASN A 3 -16.25 17.66 -6.06
C ASN A 3 -16.95 16.30 -5.88
N VAL A 4 -17.69 16.15 -4.79
CA VAL A 4 -18.39 14.91 -4.40
C VAL A 4 -19.27 14.33 -5.53
N GLY A 5 -19.87 15.20 -6.36
CA GLY A 5 -20.67 14.76 -7.51
C GLY A 5 -19.85 14.09 -8.61
N GLU A 6 -18.61 14.51 -8.80
CA GLU A 6 -17.70 13.94 -9.81
C GLU A 6 -17.28 12.52 -9.42
N TRP A 7 -16.99 12.26 -8.14
CA TRP A 7 -16.63 10.92 -7.67
C TRP A 7 -17.77 9.90 -7.79
N LYS A 8 -19.01 10.31 -7.53
CA LYS A 8 -20.16 9.43 -7.74
C LYS A 8 -20.26 8.98 -9.20
N PHE A 9 -20.15 9.93 -10.13
CA PHE A 9 -20.14 9.64 -11.58
C PHE A 9 -18.98 8.70 -11.96
N VAL A 10 -17.77 8.98 -11.48
CA VAL A 10 -16.58 8.16 -11.76
C VAL A 10 -16.76 6.72 -11.28
N ILE A 11 -17.28 6.52 -10.08
CA ILE A 11 -17.52 5.19 -9.51
C ILE A 11 -18.59 4.42 -10.29
N GLU A 12 -19.72 5.05 -10.60
CA GLU A 12 -20.83 4.41 -11.32
C GLU A 12 -20.47 4.04 -12.77
N ASN A 13 -19.49 4.72 -13.37
CA ASN A 13 -19.06 4.52 -14.75
C ASN A 13 -17.64 3.95 -14.86
N TRP A 14 -17.11 3.36 -13.78
CA TRP A 14 -15.69 2.98 -13.68
C TRP A 14 -15.17 2.17 -14.86
N ASP A 15 -15.85 1.07 -15.22
CA ASP A 15 -15.40 0.17 -16.29
C ASP A 15 -15.42 0.84 -17.67
N ASN A 16 -16.41 1.72 -17.92
CA ASN A 16 -16.49 2.48 -19.17
C ASN A 16 -15.36 3.51 -19.25
N LEU A 17 -15.14 4.26 -18.17
CA LEU A 17 -14.08 5.26 -18.10
C LEU A 17 -12.71 4.61 -18.20
N LEU A 18 -12.47 3.48 -17.53
CA LEU A 18 -11.21 2.77 -17.61
C LEU A 18 -10.87 2.34 -19.06
N LYS A 19 -11.89 1.94 -19.83
CA LYS A 19 -11.73 1.51 -21.23
C LYS A 19 -11.62 2.66 -22.23
N ASN A 20 -12.43 3.70 -22.06
CA ASN A 20 -12.66 4.72 -23.09
C ASN A 20 -12.12 6.11 -22.72
N ASP A 21 -11.99 6.42 -21.43
CA ASP A 21 -11.57 7.74 -20.93
C ASP A 21 -10.85 7.67 -19.57
N LYS A 22 -9.73 6.94 -19.54
CA LYS A 22 -8.92 6.77 -18.32
C LYS A 22 -8.42 8.12 -17.76
N LYS A 23 -8.31 9.14 -18.62
CA LYS A 23 -7.84 10.48 -18.25
C LYS A 23 -8.78 11.14 -17.24
N THR A 24 -10.09 10.90 -17.34
CA THR A 24 -11.05 11.40 -16.36
C THR A 24 -10.78 10.83 -14.97
N ILE A 25 -10.57 9.51 -14.85
CA ILE A 25 -10.20 8.86 -13.56
C ILE A 25 -8.93 9.50 -12.99
N ILE A 26 -7.88 9.61 -13.81
CA ILE A 26 -6.57 10.17 -13.39
C ILE A 26 -6.72 11.62 -12.92
N ARG A 27 -7.49 12.44 -13.65
CA ARG A 27 -7.72 13.83 -13.27
C ARG A 27 -8.45 13.93 -11.93
N THR A 28 -9.49 13.12 -11.74
CA THR A 28 -10.28 13.13 -10.50
C THR A 28 -9.45 12.61 -9.31
N LEU A 29 -8.62 11.58 -9.51
CA LEU A 29 -7.65 11.09 -8.50
C LEU A 29 -6.74 12.21 -8.00
N ARG A 30 -6.14 12.98 -8.92
CA ARG A 30 -5.23 14.10 -8.57
C ARG A 30 -5.90 15.27 -7.87
N ILE A 31 -7.23 15.37 -7.92
CA ILE A 31 -8.00 16.34 -7.12
C ILE A 31 -8.18 15.82 -5.68
N GLY A 32 -8.07 14.51 -5.47
CA GLY A 32 -8.17 13.83 -4.18
C GLY A 32 -9.47 13.04 -4.02
N ILE A 33 -9.37 11.86 -3.40
CA ILE A 33 -10.51 11.00 -3.05
C ILE A 33 -11.10 11.45 -1.71
N PRO A 34 -12.41 11.77 -1.61
CA PRO A 34 -13.07 11.94 -0.32
C PRO A 34 -13.07 10.65 0.51
N ASP A 35 -12.84 10.75 1.82
CA ASP A 35 -12.77 9.62 2.76
C ASP A 35 -13.91 8.60 2.58
N LYS A 36 -15.14 9.08 2.42
CA LYS A 36 -16.33 8.23 2.24
C LYS A 36 -16.30 7.33 1.00
N TYR A 37 -15.48 7.67 0.00
CA TYR A 37 -15.34 6.92 -1.24
C TYR A 37 -14.11 6.02 -1.27
N ARG A 38 -13.13 6.21 -0.38
CA ARG A 38 -11.87 5.43 -0.37
C ARG A 38 -12.11 3.93 -0.30
N LYS A 39 -13.05 3.47 0.53
CA LYS A 39 -13.42 2.04 0.58
C LYS A 39 -13.68 1.45 -0.81
N ILE A 40 -14.50 2.15 -1.60
CA ILE A 40 -14.93 1.70 -2.93
C ILE A 40 -13.81 1.94 -3.95
N VAL A 41 -13.24 3.14 -3.99
CA VAL A 41 -12.23 3.52 -5.00
C VAL A 41 -10.96 2.69 -4.84
N TRP A 42 -10.50 2.42 -3.62
CA TRP A 42 -9.33 1.56 -3.40
C TRP A 42 -9.58 0.11 -3.81
N SER A 43 -10.80 -0.40 -3.61
CA SER A 43 -11.18 -1.72 -4.11
C SER A 43 -11.16 -1.78 -5.65
N LEU A 44 -11.57 -0.68 -6.31
CA LEU A 44 -11.53 -0.56 -7.77
C LEU A 44 -10.09 -0.42 -8.30
N LEU A 45 -9.25 0.40 -7.65
CA LEU A 45 -7.85 0.61 -8.02
C LEU A 45 -7.00 -0.65 -7.85
N THR A 46 -7.29 -1.44 -6.81
CA THR A 46 -6.62 -2.72 -6.56
C THR A 46 -7.26 -3.87 -7.32
N GLU A 47 -8.42 -3.69 -7.96
CA GLU A 47 -9.20 -4.77 -8.60
C GLU A 47 -9.50 -5.94 -7.64
N SER A 48 -9.64 -5.65 -6.33
CA SER A 48 -9.73 -6.65 -5.25
C SER A 48 -10.84 -7.68 -5.46
N LYS A 49 -12.00 -7.25 -5.98
CA LYS A 49 -13.11 -8.14 -6.32
C LYS A 49 -12.74 -9.17 -7.38
N LYS A 50 -12.03 -8.76 -8.44
CA LYS A 50 -11.62 -9.67 -9.52
C LYS A 50 -10.59 -10.68 -9.03
N VAL A 51 -9.70 -10.28 -8.12
CA VAL A 51 -8.73 -11.20 -7.52
C VAL A 51 -9.44 -12.20 -6.61
N LYS A 52 -10.34 -11.74 -5.73
CA LYS A 52 -11.18 -12.61 -4.89
C LYS A 52 -11.93 -13.67 -5.69
N GLU A 53 -12.52 -13.30 -6.83
CA GLU A 53 -13.26 -14.22 -7.70
C GLU A 53 -12.36 -15.26 -8.41
N LYS A 54 -11.07 -14.97 -8.56
CA LYS A 54 -10.10 -15.85 -9.22
C LYS A 54 -9.31 -16.74 -8.25
N THR A 55 -9.23 -16.37 -6.98
CA THR A 55 -8.58 -17.17 -5.93
C THR A 55 -9.48 -18.33 -5.51
N ASP A 56 -8.86 -19.44 -5.12
CA ASP A 56 -9.50 -20.69 -4.71
C ASP A 56 -9.65 -20.81 -3.18
N PHE A 57 -9.27 -19.79 -2.42
CA PHE A 57 -9.39 -19.74 -0.97
C PHE A 57 -10.28 -18.57 -0.50
N SER A 58 -10.70 -18.64 0.77
CA SER A 58 -11.42 -17.56 1.44
C SER A 58 -10.55 -16.90 2.52
N PHE A 59 -10.86 -15.64 2.85
CA PHE A 59 -10.22 -14.93 3.95
C PHE A 59 -10.33 -15.71 5.27
N ASN A 60 -11.53 -16.17 5.62
CA ASN A 60 -11.76 -16.91 6.87
C ASN A 60 -10.93 -18.20 6.95
N TYR A 61 -10.84 -18.94 5.83
CA TYR A 61 -10.01 -20.14 5.77
C TYR A 61 -8.54 -19.81 6.04
N MET A 62 -8.01 -18.76 5.41
CA MET A 62 -6.61 -18.34 5.60
C MET A 62 -6.34 -17.81 7.02
N LEU A 63 -7.34 -17.22 7.68
CA LEU A 63 -7.22 -16.72 9.05
C LEU A 63 -7.17 -17.86 10.09
N GLU A 64 -7.84 -18.98 9.84
CA GLU A 64 -7.86 -20.14 10.75
C GLU A 64 -6.56 -20.96 10.73
N LEU A 65 -5.72 -20.80 9.70
CA LEU A 65 -4.45 -21.51 9.58
C LEU A 65 -3.39 -20.96 10.54
N PRO A 66 -2.55 -21.81 11.14
CA PRO A 66 -1.44 -21.36 11.97
C PRO A 66 -0.42 -20.59 11.13
N SER A 67 -0.12 -19.35 11.52
CA SER A 67 0.87 -18.51 10.83
C SER A 67 2.22 -18.58 11.52
N SER A 68 3.27 -18.86 10.73
CA SER A 68 4.67 -18.77 11.20
C SER A 68 5.12 -17.33 11.48
N SER A 69 4.34 -16.35 11.06
CA SER A 69 4.64 -14.92 11.18
C SER A 69 3.97 -14.26 12.38
N GLU A 70 3.15 -15.00 13.14
CA GLU A 70 2.29 -14.42 14.18
C GLU A 70 3.08 -13.63 15.24
N ASP A 71 4.24 -14.13 15.67
CA ASP A 71 5.06 -13.44 16.68
C ASP A 71 5.53 -12.06 16.20
N ILE A 72 6.03 -11.97 14.96
CA ILE A 72 6.49 -10.71 14.37
C ILE A 72 5.30 -9.77 14.15
N ILE A 73 4.17 -10.29 13.68
CA ILE A 73 2.93 -9.52 13.52
C ILE A 73 2.48 -8.92 14.86
N ASN A 74 2.51 -9.70 15.95
CA ASN A 74 2.13 -9.24 17.29
C ASN A 74 3.04 -8.10 17.80
N CYS A 75 4.31 -8.08 17.41
CA CYS A 75 5.22 -6.96 17.71
C CYS A 75 4.90 -5.69 16.89
N ASP A 76 4.43 -5.84 15.64
CA ASP A 76 4.26 -4.74 14.70
C ASP A 76 2.89 -4.06 14.75
N VAL A 77 1.83 -4.82 15.04
CA VAL A 77 0.46 -4.28 15.13
C VAL A 77 0.35 -3.10 16.12
N PRO A 78 0.89 -3.17 17.36
CA PRO A 78 0.74 -2.08 18.34
C PRO A 78 1.40 -0.77 17.93
N ARG A 79 2.49 -0.83 17.15
CA ARG A 79 3.25 0.35 16.67
C ARG A 79 2.72 0.95 15.37
N THR A 80 1.77 0.29 14.71
CA THR A 80 1.20 0.75 13.42
C THR A 80 0.28 1.96 13.59
N PHE A 81 -0.52 1.97 14.66
CA PHE A 81 -1.52 3.02 14.94
C PHE A 81 -1.11 3.88 16.14
N SER A 82 0.19 4.10 16.36
CA SER A 82 0.71 4.78 17.57
C SER A 82 0.14 6.18 17.78
N MET A 83 -0.25 6.88 16.71
CA MET A 83 -0.83 8.22 16.75
C MET A 83 -2.37 8.25 16.64
N ASP A 84 -3.02 7.12 16.36
CA ASP A 84 -4.48 7.05 16.19
C ASP A 84 -5.15 6.48 17.44
N VAL A 85 -5.83 7.34 18.19
CA VAL A 85 -6.50 6.99 19.44
C VAL A 85 -7.91 6.42 19.18
N LYS A 86 -8.53 6.71 18.02
CA LYS A 86 -9.91 6.32 17.75
C LYS A 86 -9.95 4.90 17.19
N ASN A 87 -10.82 4.05 17.74
CA ASN A 87 -11.01 2.68 17.28
C ASN A 87 -9.70 1.87 17.22
N ARG A 88 -8.69 2.25 18.02
CA ARG A 88 -7.35 1.64 17.96
C ARG A 88 -7.41 0.13 18.17
N ASP A 89 -8.12 -0.31 19.21
CA ASP A 89 -8.18 -1.72 19.56
C ASP A 89 -8.87 -2.56 18.47
N SER A 90 -9.99 -2.08 17.92
CA SER A 90 -10.69 -2.80 16.85
C SER A 90 -9.90 -2.82 15.54
N ARG A 91 -9.16 -1.74 15.24
CA ARG A 91 -8.24 -1.69 14.09
C ARG A 91 -7.02 -2.59 14.29
N MET A 92 -6.49 -2.71 15.50
CA MET A 92 -5.39 -3.63 15.81
C MET A 92 -5.82 -5.09 15.61
N VAL A 93 -7.02 -5.46 16.07
CA VAL A 93 -7.59 -6.79 15.81
C VAL A 93 -7.74 -7.03 14.31
N SER A 94 -8.37 -6.09 13.59
CA SER A 94 -8.58 -6.20 12.15
C SER A 94 -7.26 -6.29 11.38
N LEU A 95 -6.24 -5.51 11.77
CA LEU A 95 -4.91 -5.54 11.16
C LEU A 95 -4.21 -6.88 11.42
N LYS A 96 -4.28 -7.41 12.64
CA LYS A 96 -3.74 -8.73 12.96
C LYS A 96 -4.36 -9.80 12.07
N ASP A 97 -5.69 -9.80 11.94
CA ASP A 97 -6.40 -10.78 11.12
C ASP A 97 -6.01 -10.69 9.63
N VAL A 98 -5.93 -9.47 9.09
CA VAL A 98 -5.49 -9.23 7.70
C VAL A 98 -4.07 -9.74 7.47
N LEU A 99 -3.14 -9.48 8.39
CA LEU A 99 -1.74 -9.87 8.24
C LEU A 99 -1.53 -11.38 8.41
N ILE A 100 -2.25 -12.03 9.34
CA ILE A 100 -2.24 -13.49 9.49
C ILE A 100 -2.75 -14.15 8.22
N ALA A 101 -3.94 -13.76 7.76
CA ALA A 101 -4.52 -14.32 6.55
C ALA A 101 -3.62 -14.09 5.33
N TYR A 102 -2.99 -12.92 5.20
CA TYR A 102 -2.05 -12.66 4.11
C TYR A 102 -0.81 -13.56 4.18
N SER A 103 -0.21 -13.70 5.37
CA SER A 103 0.99 -14.53 5.54
C SER A 103 0.75 -15.99 5.17
N ASN A 104 -0.47 -16.49 5.37
CA ASN A 104 -0.88 -17.84 4.99
C ASN A 104 -1.25 -17.93 3.50
N ALA A 105 -1.78 -16.85 2.91
CA ALA A 105 -2.15 -16.79 1.49
C ALA A 105 -0.96 -16.65 0.53
N ASP A 106 0.15 -16.03 0.96
CA ASP A 106 1.42 -15.94 0.20
C ASP A 106 2.59 -16.49 1.05
N PRO A 107 2.64 -17.82 1.30
CA PRO A 107 3.62 -18.41 2.21
C PRO A 107 5.06 -18.33 1.70
N GLY A 108 5.26 -18.02 0.40
CA GLY A 108 6.60 -17.82 -0.17
C GLY A 108 7.29 -16.56 0.37
N ILE A 109 6.52 -15.60 0.87
CA ILE A 109 7.02 -14.38 1.53
C ILE A 109 6.63 -14.38 3.01
N GLY A 110 5.42 -14.84 3.33
CA GLY A 110 4.82 -14.68 4.64
C GLY A 110 4.60 -13.19 4.95
N TYR A 111 4.90 -12.80 6.18
CA TYR A 111 4.91 -11.39 6.59
C TYR A 111 6.33 -10.85 6.63
N VAL A 112 6.54 -9.66 6.04
CA VAL A 112 7.78 -8.90 6.19
C VAL A 112 7.49 -7.56 6.86
N GLN A 113 8.39 -7.15 7.75
CA GLN A 113 8.29 -5.88 8.46
C GLN A 113 8.09 -4.70 7.49
N GLY A 114 7.07 -3.88 7.76
CA GLY A 114 6.67 -2.76 6.91
C GLY A 114 5.31 -2.97 6.24
N MET A 115 4.94 -4.23 5.97
CA MET A 115 3.63 -4.59 5.41
C MET A 115 2.46 -4.13 6.30
N ASN A 116 2.67 -4.08 7.61
CA ASN A 116 1.70 -3.62 8.60
C ASN A 116 1.19 -2.19 8.30
N PHE A 117 2.04 -1.30 7.78
CA PHE A 117 1.62 0.06 7.48
C PHE A 117 0.66 0.09 6.27
N VAL A 118 1.00 -0.64 5.21
CA VAL A 118 0.18 -0.73 3.99
C VAL A 118 -1.18 -1.38 4.30
N ALA A 119 -1.18 -2.53 4.99
CA ALA A 119 -2.41 -3.18 5.43
C ALA A 119 -3.20 -2.30 6.42
N GLY A 120 -2.51 -1.58 7.31
CA GLY A 120 -3.10 -0.66 8.27
C GLY A 120 -3.86 0.49 7.61
N MET A 121 -3.35 1.01 6.49
CA MET A 121 -4.08 2.03 5.71
C MET A 121 -5.40 1.50 5.18
N PHE A 122 -5.45 0.29 4.63
CA PHE A 122 -6.71 -0.33 4.21
C PHE A 122 -7.68 -0.50 5.38
N VAL A 123 -7.20 -1.01 6.52
CA VAL A 123 -8.01 -1.19 7.76
C VAL A 123 -8.59 0.13 8.29
N CYS A 124 -7.93 1.27 8.06
CA CYS A 124 -8.47 2.57 8.44
C CYS A 124 -9.74 2.97 7.68
N TYR A 125 -9.95 2.47 6.46
CA TYR A 125 -11.01 2.90 5.55
C TYR A 125 -11.94 1.77 5.07
N GLN A 126 -11.58 0.51 5.30
CA GLN A 126 -12.31 -0.67 4.84
C GLN A 126 -12.62 -1.62 6.01
N ASP A 127 -13.66 -2.45 5.86
CA ASP A 127 -13.85 -3.60 6.75
C ASP A 127 -12.74 -4.64 6.54
N THR A 128 -12.51 -5.48 7.54
CA THR A 128 -11.41 -6.44 7.62
C THR A 128 -11.25 -7.28 6.35
N GLU A 129 -12.34 -7.88 5.85
CA GLU A 129 -12.25 -8.74 4.67
C GLU A 129 -11.97 -7.93 3.40
N THR A 130 -12.61 -6.77 3.22
CA THR A 130 -12.33 -5.88 2.08
C THR A 130 -10.88 -5.37 2.10
N ALA A 131 -10.35 -5.07 3.29
CA ALA A 131 -8.96 -4.68 3.50
C ALA A 131 -8.00 -5.80 3.12
N PHE A 132 -8.29 -7.04 3.53
CA PHE A 132 -7.52 -8.22 3.14
C PHE A 132 -7.44 -8.36 1.61
N TRP A 133 -8.57 -8.32 0.90
CA TRP A 133 -8.56 -8.50 -0.56
C TRP A 133 -7.88 -7.34 -1.30
N SER A 134 -8.02 -6.11 -0.80
CA SER A 134 -7.33 -4.94 -1.38
C SER A 134 -5.82 -5.04 -1.18
N PHE A 135 -5.38 -5.43 0.02
CA PHE A 135 -3.99 -5.66 0.34
C PHE A 135 -3.40 -6.83 -0.46
N TYR A 136 -4.03 -8.01 -0.43
CA TYR A 136 -3.59 -9.18 -1.19
C TYR A 136 -3.48 -8.87 -2.68
N SER A 137 -4.46 -8.17 -3.25
CA SER A 137 -4.41 -7.79 -4.67
C SER A 137 -3.26 -6.83 -4.99
N LEU A 138 -2.99 -5.84 -4.13
CA LEU A 138 -1.83 -4.95 -4.28
C LEU A 138 -0.51 -5.74 -4.24
N MET A 139 -0.40 -6.70 -3.30
CA MET A 139 0.75 -7.57 -3.18
C MET A 139 0.96 -8.39 -4.45
N GLN A 140 -0.08 -9.07 -4.95
CA GLN A 140 0.00 -9.90 -6.15
C GLN A 140 0.27 -9.09 -7.43
N ARG A 141 -0.10 -7.80 -7.47
CA ARG A 141 0.13 -6.96 -8.65
C ARG A 141 1.61 -6.60 -8.84
N SER A 142 2.28 -6.17 -7.78
CA SER A 142 3.70 -5.76 -7.86
C SER A 142 4.35 -5.52 -6.50
N HIS A 143 3.59 -5.16 -5.45
CA HIS A 143 4.19 -4.73 -4.19
C HIS A 143 5.01 -5.84 -3.51
N ARG A 144 4.64 -7.10 -3.73
CA ARG A 144 5.39 -8.26 -3.23
C ARG A 144 6.83 -8.31 -3.75
N ASP A 145 7.09 -7.78 -4.94
CA ASP A 145 8.40 -7.87 -5.59
C ASP A 145 9.48 -7.08 -4.84
N LEU A 146 9.07 -6.12 -4.01
CA LEU A 146 9.95 -5.40 -3.09
C LEU A 146 10.58 -6.30 -2.02
N PHE A 147 9.95 -7.43 -1.69
CA PHE A 147 10.33 -8.29 -0.56
C PHE A 147 10.98 -9.61 -0.99
N VAL A 148 10.83 -10.03 -2.24
CA VAL A 148 11.36 -11.30 -2.75
C VAL A 148 12.81 -11.21 -3.23
N ASP A 149 13.41 -12.36 -3.54
CA ASP A 149 14.74 -12.48 -4.14
C ASP A 149 15.81 -11.65 -3.39
N GLN A 150 15.74 -11.70 -2.06
CA GLN A 150 16.60 -10.93 -1.17
C GLN A 150 16.50 -9.41 -1.42
N PHE A 151 15.31 -8.85 -1.66
CA PHE A 151 15.10 -7.43 -1.96
C PHE A 151 15.74 -6.98 -3.29
N LYS A 152 15.73 -7.85 -4.32
CA LYS A 152 16.33 -7.53 -5.63
C LYS A 152 15.75 -6.27 -6.25
N HIS A 153 14.43 -6.19 -6.30
CA HIS A 153 13.73 -5.04 -6.90
C HIS A 153 14.05 -3.73 -6.16
N LEU A 154 14.13 -3.78 -4.83
CA LEU A 154 14.51 -2.61 -4.02
C LEU A 154 15.94 -2.13 -4.31
N ARG A 155 16.88 -3.03 -4.61
CA ARG A 155 18.23 -2.66 -5.08
C ARG A 155 18.20 -1.99 -6.44
N GLU A 156 17.38 -2.47 -7.37
CA GLU A 156 17.19 -1.87 -8.69
C GLU A 156 16.61 -0.46 -8.56
N LEU A 157 15.61 -0.26 -7.70
CA LEU A 157 15.10 1.06 -7.34
C LEU A 157 16.18 1.95 -6.71
N GLY A 158 17.07 1.40 -5.88
CA GLY A 158 18.22 2.11 -5.35
C GLY A 158 19.08 2.75 -6.44
N VAL A 159 19.36 2.00 -7.53
CA VAL A 159 20.10 2.52 -8.70
C VAL A 159 19.33 3.65 -9.37
N VAL A 160 18.02 3.52 -9.54
CA VAL A 160 17.16 4.57 -10.13
C VAL A 160 17.20 5.84 -9.28
N ILE A 161 17.14 5.72 -7.96
CA ILE A 161 17.21 6.85 -7.02
C ILE A 161 18.54 7.56 -7.13
N THR A 162 19.66 6.84 -7.20
CA THR A 162 20.99 7.44 -7.41
C THR A 162 21.03 8.29 -8.67
N HIS A 163 20.57 7.75 -9.81
CA HIS A 163 20.52 8.50 -11.06
C HIS A 163 19.56 9.69 -11.01
N ALA A 164 18.43 9.57 -10.31
CA ALA A 164 17.50 10.68 -10.11
C ALA A 164 18.14 11.80 -9.28
N LEU A 165 18.84 11.45 -8.20
CA LEU A 165 19.59 12.39 -7.36
C LEU A 165 20.69 13.09 -8.15
N GLU A 166 21.48 12.36 -8.93
CA GLU A 166 22.53 12.93 -9.77
C GLU A 166 21.95 13.99 -10.73
N ARG A 167 20.84 13.67 -11.40
CA ARG A 167 20.22 14.55 -12.39
C ARG A 167 19.47 15.74 -11.79
N LYS A 168 18.82 15.56 -10.63
CA LYS A 168 17.92 16.58 -10.04
C LYS A 168 18.58 17.37 -8.92
N LEU A 169 19.46 16.74 -8.16
CA LEU A 169 20.12 17.29 -6.97
C LEU A 169 21.63 16.91 -6.95
N PRO A 170 22.41 17.34 -7.96
CA PRO A 170 23.79 16.87 -8.16
C PRO A 170 24.71 17.13 -6.95
N LYS A 171 24.50 18.23 -6.22
CA LYS A 171 25.26 18.55 -5.00
C LYS A 171 24.98 17.56 -3.86
N VAL A 172 23.73 17.10 -3.73
CA VAL A 172 23.33 16.11 -2.72
C VAL A 172 23.91 14.76 -3.10
N HIS A 173 23.78 14.37 -4.37
CA HIS A 173 24.37 13.15 -4.91
C HIS A 173 25.88 13.07 -4.64
N GLN A 174 26.62 14.12 -5.01
CA GLN A 174 28.06 14.17 -4.73
C GLN A 174 28.36 13.99 -3.25
N LYS A 175 27.57 14.62 -2.37
CA LYS A 175 27.80 14.48 -0.93
C LYS A 175 27.49 13.08 -0.39
N PHE A 176 26.49 12.41 -0.96
CA PHE A 176 26.15 11.03 -0.61
C PHE A 176 27.26 10.08 -1.05
N GLU A 177 27.81 10.26 -2.25
CA GLU A 177 28.95 9.48 -2.75
C GLU A 177 30.20 9.69 -1.87
N GLU A 178 30.54 10.93 -1.51
CA GLU A 178 31.66 11.24 -0.59
C GLU A 178 31.52 10.57 0.78
N LEU A 179 30.27 10.38 1.24
CA LEU A 179 29.95 9.79 2.54
C LEU A 179 29.59 8.30 2.45
N GLU A 180 29.68 7.70 1.26
CA GLU A 180 29.29 6.30 0.99
C GLU A 180 27.86 5.95 1.44
N ILE A 181 26.94 6.92 1.33
CA ILE A 181 25.53 6.74 1.71
C ILE A 181 24.78 6.01 0.60
N SER A 182 24.63 4.71 0.76
CA SER A 182 23.80 3.89 -0.13
C SER A 182 22.31 4.28 -0.03
N PRO A 183 21.57 4.35 -1.15
CA PRO A 183 20.11 4.50 -1.15
C PRO A 183 19.39 3.47 -0.27
N LEU A 184 19.94 2.26 -0.17
CA LEU A 184 19.39 1.18 0.64
C LEU A 184 19.38 1.47 2.15
N LEU A 185 20.07 2.51 2.61
CA LEU A 185 20.06 2.91 4.02
C LEU A 185 18.83 3.74 4.39
N TYR A 186 18.22 4.44 3.43
CA TYR A 186 17.14 5.39 3.72
C TYR A 186 15.87 5.19 2.88
N SER A 187 15.98 4.62 1.69
CA SER A 187 14.85 4.45 0.78
C SER A 187 13.93 3.24 1.05
N PRO A 188 14.33 2.14 1.72
CA PRO A 188 13.45 0.99 1.91
C PRO A 188 12.09 1.33 2.52
N ILE A 189 12.08 2.22 3.52
CA ILE A 189 10.85 2.61 4.20
C ILE A 189 9.88 3.35 3.27
N TRP A 190 10.39 4.09 2.29
CA TRP A 190 9.58 4.81 1.31
C TRP A 190 8.76 3.86 0.44
N PHE A 191 9.39 2.79 -0.04
CA PHE A 191 8.75 1.83 -0.94
C PHE A 191 7.99 0.75 -0.20
N ASN A 192 8.61 0.07 0.77
CA ASN A 192 8.02 -1.06 1.48
C ASN A 192 6.78 -0.69 2.30
N SER A 193 6.65 0.58 2.68
CA SER A 193 5.53 1.08 3.46
C SER A 193 4.81 2.25 2.80
N CYS A 194 4.99 2.45 1.49
CA CYS A 194 4.33 3.51 0.71
C CYS A 194 4.39 4.89 1.39
N PHE A 195 5.55 5.26 1.97
CA PHE A 195 5.79 6.51 2.70
C PHE A 195 4.93 6.75 3.96
N ILE A 196 4.09 5.79 4.37
CA ILE A 196 3.14 5.94 5.48
C ILE A 196 3.81 6.32 6.82
N PRO A 197 4.94 5.72 7.24
CA PRO A 197 5.59 6.07 8.50
C PRO A 197 6.56 7.26 8.38
N ALA A 198 6.59 7.98 7.26
CA ALA A 198 7.53 9.09 7.03
C ALA A 198 7.15 10.40 7.76
N GLU A 199 6.30 10.34 8.79
CA GLU A 199 5.82 11.49 9.59
C GLU A 199 5.19 12.61 8.74
N LEU A 200 4.63 12.26 7.58
CA LEU A 200 3.90 13.20 6.73
C LEU A 200 2.53 13.50 7.34
N ASP A 201 1.96 14.65 6.99
CA ASP A 201 0.58 14.95 7.36
C ASP A 201 -0.39 13.94 6.72
N GLN A 202 -1.57 13.81 7.31
CA GLN A 202 -2.54 12.81 6.89
C GLN A 202 -3.02 13.04 5.44
N GLU A 203 -3.17 14.29 5.00
CA GLU A 203 -3.65 14.62 3.66
C GLU A 203 -2.62 14.17 2.61
N LEU A 204 -1.34 14.46 2.83
CA LEU A 204 -0.25 14.03 1.96
C LEU A 204 -0.07 12.51 1.98
N THR A 205 -0.17 11.87 3.15
CA THR A 205 -0.09 10.40 3.26
C THR A 205 -1.18 9.73 2.43
N LEU A 206 -2.42 10.22 2.53
CA LEU A 206 -3.54 9.71 1.76
C LEU A 206 -3.37 9.96 0.27
N PHE A 207 -2.88 11.14 -0.13
CA PHE A 207 -2.60 11.46 -1.52
C PHE A 207 -1.55 10.52 -2.12
N LEU A 208 -0.43 10.31 -1.44
CA LEU A 208 0.62 9.40 -1.89
C LEU A 208 0.11 7.97 -2.00
N PHE A 209 -0.71 7.52 -1.03
CA PHE A 209 -1.30 6.19 -1.08
C PHE A 209 -2.31 6.06 -2.24
N ASP A 210 -3.16 7.06 -2.46
CA ASP A 210 -4.12 7.13 -3.57
C ASP A 210 -3.39 7.03 -4.93
N GLU A 211 -2.29 7.79 -5.12
CA GLU A 211 -1.45 7.73 -6.32
C GLU A 211 -0.72 6.38 -6.44
N TYR A 212 -0.19 5.84 -5.34
CA TYR A 212 0.52 4.55 -5.35
C TYR A 212 -0.41 3.40 -5.79
N LEU A 213 -1.65 3.39 -5.33
CA LEU A 213 -2.65 2.41 -5.75
C LEU A 213 -2.99 2.53 -7.24
N ALA A 214 -2.91 3.72 -7.82
CA ALA A 214 -3.25 3.99 -9.22
C ALA A 214 -2.08 3.76 -10.19
N PHE A 215 -0.86 4.09 -9.80
CA PHE A 215 0.31 4.16 -10.68
C PHE A 215 1.49 3.26 -10.25
N GLY A 216 1.40 2.65 -9.06
CA GLY A 216 2.46 1.83 -8.50
C GLY A 216 3.65 2.66 -8.02
N GLU A 217 4.84 2.09 -8.08
CA GLU A 217 6.08 2.66 -7.55
C GLU A 217 6.69 3.82 -8.34
N THR A 218 6.08 4.21 -9.46
CA THR A 218 6.59 5.28 -10.35
C THR A 218 6.10 6.69 -9.97
N ILE A 219 5.41 6.81 -8.83
CA ILE A 219 4.84 8.07 -8.31
C ILE A 219 5.90 9.07 -7.84
#